data_AF-A0A7T3BMQ9-F1
#
_entry.id   AF-A0A7T3BMQ9-F1
#
_cell.length_a   1.000
_cell.length_b   1.000
_cell.length_c   1.000
_cell.angle_alpha   90.00
_cell.angle_beta   90.00
_cell.angle_gamma   90.00
#
_symmetry.space_group_name_H-M   'P 1'
#
loop_
_entity.id
_entity.type
_entity.pdbx_description
1 polymer ?
#
loop_
_entity_poly.entity_id
_entity_poly.type
_entity_poly.pdbx_seq_one_letter_code
_entity_poly.pdbx_strand_id
1 'polypeptide(L)'
;MNFSLSVIMFTLASFLLIPSAEAAVFTWKDGGGNSYSDVPKQLHPDQSQIVNLRTRQTRPAAKPVKPAAEKISADMKEQEKDIAEKNRQIEEEKKKVAEFERQNKEENCRISKMNLKSVGSSNAKNRDDLIRKYNNDVNKYCR
;
A
#
# COMPACT_ATOMS: atom_id res chain seq x y z
N MET A 1 -15.44 54.10 -5.82
CA MET A 1 -15.32 52.78 -5.16
C MET A 1 -16.67 52.10 -5.25
N ASN A 2 -16.66 50.77 -5.45
CA ASN A 2 -17.77 49.79 -5.40
C ASN A 2 -17.95 48.96 -6.69
N PHE A 3 -16.88 48.26 -7.10
CA PHE A 3 -17.00 47.04 -7.92
C PHE A 3 -16.99 45.85 -6.96
N SER A 4 -18.15 45.45 -6.44
CA SER A 4 -18.23 44.24 -5.63
C SER A 4 -19.65 43.72 -5.68
N LEU A 5 -19.97 42.95 -6.73
CA LEU A 5 -21.18 42.12 -6.86
C LEU A 5 -21.08 41.29 -8.15
N SER A 6 -19.99 40.53 -8.33
CA SER A 6 -19.91 39.55 -9.43
C SER A 6 -18.88 38.44 -9.18
N VAL A 7 -18.81 37.89 -7.97
CA VAL A 7 -17.94 36.73 -7.67
C VAL A 7 -18.61 35.74 -6.71
N ILE A 8 -19.93 35.59 -6.81
CA ILE A 8 -20.66 34.55 -6.07
C ILE A 8 -21.55 33.84 -7.09
N MET A 9 -21.41 32.51 -7.15
CA MET A 9 -22.12 31.56 -8.02
C MET A 9 -21.42 31.13 -9.32
N PHE A 10 -20.20 30.62 -9.23
CA PHE A 10 -19.66 29.67 -10.23
C PHE A 10 -18.79 28.59 -9.59
N THR A 11 -19.28 27.95 -8.52
CA THR A 11 -18.57 26.82 -7.87
C THR A 11 -19.52 25.65 -7.61
N LEU A 12 -20.27 25.22 -8.62
CA LEU A 12 -21.12 24.03 -8.52
C LEU A 12 -21.17 23.23 -9.82
N ALA A 13 -20.03 22.72 -10.27
CA ALA A 13 -19.99 21.58 -11.21
C ALA A 13 -18.54 21.08 -11.35
N SER A 14 -18.05 20.39 -10.34
CA SER A 14 -16.91 19.48 -10.52
C SER A 14 -17.18 18.21 -9.73
N PHE A 15 -18.30 17.56 -10.08
CA PHE A 15 -18.42 16.14 -9.85
C PHE A 15 -17.42 15.48 -10.76
N LEU A 16 -16.36 14.95 -10.16
CA LEU A 16 -15.43 14.04 -10.79
C LEU A 16 -16.26 12.93 -11.43
N LEU A 17 -16.30 12.89 -12.77
CA LEU A 17 -16.67 11.69 -13.50
C LEU A 17 -15.68 10.60 -13.03
N ILE A 18 -16.10 9.77 -12.09
CA ILE A 18 -15.42 8.52 -11.80
C ILE A 18 -15.83 7.64 -12.98
N PRO A 19 -14.93 7.31 -13.92
CA PRO A 19 -15.26 6.31 -14.92
C PRO A 19 -15.63 5.04 -14.15
N SER A 20 -16.85 4.55 -14.37
CA SER A 20 -17.25 3.22 -13.94
C SER A 20 -16.18 2.24 -14.38
N ALA A 21 -15.78 1.33 -13.49
CA ALA A 21 -14.94 0.18 -13.82
C ALA A 21 -15.75 -0.77 -14.71
N GLU A 22 -16.01 -0.34 -15.94
CA GLU A 22 -16.50 -1.16 -17.02
C GLU A 22 -15.42 -2.22 -17.27
N ALA A 23 -15.83 -3.47 -17.45
CA ALA A 23 -14.92 -4.56 -17.79
C ALA A 23 -14.07 -4.07 -18.97
N ALA A 24 -12.77 -3.85 -18.74
CA ALA A 24 -11.93 -3.11 -19.66
C ALA A 24 -11.69 -3.98 -20.91
N VAL A 25 -12.57 -3.86 -21.90
CA VAL A 25 -12.39 -4.49 -23.21
C VAL A 25 -11.17 -3.83 -23.86
N PHE A 26 -10.10 -4.61 -24.02
CA PHE A 26 -8.87 -4.15 -24.64
C PHE A 26 -9.09 -4.02 -26.15
N THR A 27 -8.78 -2.84 -26.70
CA THR A 27 -8.96 -2.57 -28.13
C THR A 27 -7.64 -2.25 -28.81
N TRP A 28 -7.40 -2.80 -29.99
CA TRP A 28 -6.24 -2.43 -30.82
C TRP A 28 -6.55 -2.50 -32.31
N LYS A 29 -5.79 -1.75 -33.12
CA LYS A 29 -5.90 -1.82 -34.58
C LYS A 29 -5.22 -3.07 -35.11
N ASP A 30 -5.89 -3.77 -36.02
CA ASP A 30 -5.34 -4.92 -36.73
C ASP A 30 -5.78 -4.90 -38.19
N GLY A 31 -4.83 -4.72 -39.11
CA GLY A 31 -4.92 -4.87 -40.58
C GLY A 31 -5.96 -4.03 -41.34
N GLY A 32 -7.21 -3.97 -40.88
CA GLY A 32 -8.33 -3.25 -41.47
C GLY A 32 -9.47 -2.89 -40.49
N GLY A 33 -9.32 -3.13 -39.18
CA GLY A 33 -10.35 -2.81 -38.18
C GLY A 33 -9.85 -2.75 -36.74
N ASN A 34 -10.77 -2.46 -35.81
CA ASN A 34 -10.51 -2.55 -34.38
C ASN A 34 -10.83 -3.97 -33.90
N SER A 35 -9.90 -4.59 -33.20
CA SER A 35 -10.09 -5.87 -32.50
C SER A 35 -10.40 -5.59 -31.04
N TYR A 36 -11.29 -6.39 -30.46
CA TYR A 36 -11.79 -6.26 -29.09
C TYR A 36 -11.56 -7.58 -28.36
N SER A 37 -11.04 -7.53 -27.14
CA SER A 37 -10.75 -8.73 -26.34
C SER A 37 -10.84 -8.44 -24.84
N ASP A 38 -11.37 -9.39 -24.09
CA ASP A 38 -11.35 -9.36 -22.61
C ASP A 38 -9.95 -9.63 -22.03
N VAL A 39 -9.02 -10.10 -22.88
CA VAL A 39 -7.63 -10.42 -22.53
C VAL A 39 -6.68 -9.50 -23.31
N PRO A 40 -5.63 -8.93 -22.68
CA PRO A 40 -4.65 -8.09 -23.37
C PRO A 40 -3.99 -8.81 -24.56
N LYS A 41 -3.71 -8.08 -25.65
CA LYS A 41 -3.18 -8.62 -26.93
C LYS A 41 -1.98 -9.57 -26.78
N GLN A 42 -1.11 -9.34 -25.79
CA GLN A 42 0.12 -10.11 -25.61
C GLN A 42 0.07 -11.09 -24.43
N LEU A 43 -1.07 -11.18 -23.73
CA LEU A 43 -1.24 -12.11 -22.62
C LEU A 43 -1.82 -13.42 -23.15
N HIS A 44 -0.95 -14.24 -23.72
CA HIS A 44 -1.25 -15.62 -24.13
C HIS A 44 -0.84 -16.56 -22.99
N PRO A 45 -1.79 -17.13 -22.22
CA PRO A 45 -1.46 -18.01 -21.08
C PRO A 45 -0.65 -19.25 -21.50
N ASP A 46 -0.80 -19.68 -22.75
CA ASP A 46 -0.11 -20.78 -23.42
C ASP A 46 1.33 -20.41 -23.86
N GLN A 47 1.63 -19.14 -24.09
CA GLN A 47 2.94 -18.67 -24.56
C GLN A 47 3.70 -17.81 -23.53
N SER A 48 3.08 -17.50 -22.39
CA SER A 48 3.65 -16.64 -21.35
C SER A 48 4.18 -17.46 -20.18
N GLN A 49 5.37 -17.08 -19.68
CA GLN A 49 5.94 -17.72 -18.49
C GLN A 49 5.25 -17.18 -17.23
N ILE A 50 4.48 -18.05 -16.55
CA ILE A 50 3.84 -17.72 -15.27
C ILE A 50 4.89 -17.74 -14.17
N VAL A 51 5.11 -16.60 -13.50
CA VAL A 51 6.01 -16.49 -12.35
C VAL A 51 5.18 -16.33 -11.08
N ASN A 52 5.28 -17.29 -10.16
CA ASN A 52 4.61 -17.23 -8.87
C ASN A 52 5.40 -16.32 -7.91
N LEU A 53 4.94 -15.08 -7.76
CA LEU A 53 5.54 -14.11 -6.83
C LEU A 53 4.76 -14.10 -5.52
N ARG A 54 5.46 -14.17 -4.38
CA ARG A 54 4.82 -14.04 -3.07
C ARG A 54 4.84 -12.57 -2.67
N THR A 55 3.66 -11.95 -2.59
CA THR A 55 3.49 -10.58 -2.11
C THR A 55 2.89 -10.60 -0.71
N ARG A 56 3.53 -9.96 0.27
CA ARG A 56 2.90 -9.68 1.58
C ARG A 56 2.56 -8.20 1.64
N GLN A 57 1.28 -7.89 1.89
CA GLN A 57 0.82 -6.54 2.18
C GLN A 57 1.05 -6.25 3.68
N THR A 58 1.60 -5.08 3.95
CA THR A 58 1.81 -4.55 5.31
C THR A 58 0.50 -3.98 5.86
N ARG A 59 0.26 -4.14 7.17
CA ARG A 59 -0.77 -3.39 7.88
C ARG A 59 -0.56 -1.88 7.62
N PRO A 60 -1.60 -1.07 7.35
CA PRO A 60 -1.42 0.37 7.20
C PRO A 60 -0.71 0.92 8.44
N ALA A 61 0.27 1.81 8.23
CA ALA A 61 0.99 2.47 9.31
C ALA A 61 -0.04 3.06 10.28
N ALA A 62 -0.03 2.59 11.52
CA ALA A 62 -0.89 3.15 12.54
C ALA A 62 -0.56 4.64 12.62
N LYS A 63 -1.57 5.51 12.41
CA LYS A 63 -1.38 6.96 12.52
C LYS A 63 -0.78 7.24 13.90
N PRO A 64 0.27 8.08 13.99
CA PRO A 64 0.82 8.45 15.29
C PRO A 64 -0.32 9.03 16.13
N VAL A 65 -0.59 8.38 17.27
CA VAL A 65 -1.52 8.91 18.27
C VAL A 65 -0.89 10.21 18.77
N LYS A 66 -1.44 11.35 18.35
CA LYS A 66 -1.09 12.64 18.94
C LYS A 66 -1.50 12.56 20.42
N PRO A 67 -0.61 12.87 21.37
CA PRO A 67 -1.01 12.89 22.78
C PRO A 67 -2.12 13.92 22.93
N ALA A 68 -3.26 13.49 23.48
CA ALA A 68 -4.35 14.39 23.83
C ALA A 68 -3.80 15.34 24.91
N ALA A 69 -3.65 16.61 24.54
CA ALA A 69 -3.42 17.67 25.51
C ALA A 69 -4.73 17.91 26.27
N GLU A 70 -5.00 17.10 27.29
CA GLU A 70 -6.15 17.29 28.17
C GLU A 70 -5.79 18.16 29.37
N LYS A 71 -6.63 19.17 29.57
CA LYS A 71 -6.55 20.20 30.59
C LYS A 71 -6.57 19.58 31.98
N ILE A 72 -5.64 20.03 32.81
CA ILE A 72 -5.53 19.71 34.23
C ILE A 72 -6.72 20.34 34.97
N SER A 73 -7.55 19.52 35.61
CA SER A 73 -8.25 19.91 36.85
C SER A 73 -8.80 18.71 37.62
N ALA A 74 -8.21 18.49 38.79
CA ALA A 74 -8.83 17.99 40.02
C ALA A 74 -9.51 16.60 40.01
N ASP A 75 -8.72 15.50 39.93
CA ASP A 75 -8.95 14.30 40.76
C ASP A 75 -7.71 13.39 40.80
N MET A 76 -6.69 13.80 41.56
CA MET A 76 -5.31 13.29 41.42
C MET A 76 -5.04 11.87 41.95
N LYS A 77 -5.98 11.18 42.64
CA LYS A 77 -5.72 9.84 43.21
C LYS A 77 -6.36 8.67 42.48
N GLU A 78 -7.51 8.90 41.85
CA GLU A 78 -8.16 7.88 41.01
C GLU A 78 -7.57 7.89 39.59
N GLN A 79 -7.20 9.08 39.11
CA GLN A 79 -6.52 9.27 37.83
C GLN A 79 -5.09 8.68 37.82
N GLU A 80 -4.35 8.67 38.92
CA GLU A 80 -3.02 8.03 39.00
C GLU A 80 -3.06 6.51 38.78
N LYS A 81 -4.08 5.83 39.32
CA LYS A 81 -4.26 4.38 39.10
C LYS A 81 -4.67 4.07 37.66
N ASP A 82 -5.55 4.88 37.08
CA ASP A 82 -5.96 4.78 35.68
C ASP A 82 -4.80 5.09 34.71
N ILE A 83 -3.93 6.06 35.04
CA ILE A 83 -2.72 6.38 34.29
C ILE A 83 -1.69 5.25 34.38
N ALA A 84 -1.49 4.66 35.56
CA ALA A 84 -0.55 3.55 35.74
C ALA A 84 -0.98 2.31 34.93
N GLU A 85 -2.28 1.99 34.94
CA GLU A 85 -2.85 0.87 34.18
C GLU A 85 -2.80 1.15 32.66
N LYS A 86 -3.12 2.38 32.22
CA LYS A 86 -2.98 2.78 30.81
C LYS A 86 -1.53 2.75 30.33
N ASN A 87 -0.58 3.19 31.15
CA ASN A 87 0.85 3.12 30.82
C ASN A 87 1.32 1.67 30.68
N ARG A 88 0.84 0.78 31.55
CA ARG A 88 1.10 -0.66 31.46
C ARG A 88 0.53 -1.26 30.18
N GLN A 89 -0.71 -0.93 29.81
CA GLN A 89 -1.33 -1.39 28.56
C GLN A 89 -0.57 -0.88 27.34
N ILE A 90 -0.16 0.39 27.34
CA ILE A 90 0.67 0.98 26.26
C ILE A 90 2.02 0.27 26.15
N GLU A 91 2.65 -0.08 27.27
CA GLU A 91 3.92 -0.82 27.26
C GLU A 91 3.75 -2.24 26.71
N GLU A 92 2.70 -2.95 27.12
CA GLU A 92 2.36 -4.27 26.59
C GLU A 92 2.03 -4.22 25.09
N GLU A 93 1.30 -3.21 24.63
CA GLU A 93 1.03 -2.99 23.21
C GLU A 93 2.28 -2.65 22.41
N LYS A 94 3.15 -1.76 22.92
CA LYS A 94 4.44 -1.45 22.29
C LYS A 94 5.30 -2.69 22.15
N LYS A 95 5.31 -3.56 23.17
CA LYS A 95 6.04 -4.83 23.13
C LYS A 95 5.46 -5.79 22.07
N LYS A 96 4.13 -5.88 21.98
CA LYS A 96 3.45 -6.68 20.93
C LYS A 96 3.72 -6.13 19.52
N VAL A 97 3.72 -4.81 19.36
CA VAL A 97 4.04 -4.16 18.08
C VAL A 97 5.49 -4.41 17.69
N ALA A 98 6.43 -4.26 18.62
CA ALA A 98 7.85 -4.50 18.35
C ALA A 98 8.13 -5.95 17.93
N GLU A 99 7.51 -6.93 18.60
CA GLU A 99 7.66 -8.34 18.21
C GLU A 99 7.01 -8.63 16.85
N PHE A 100 5.83 -8.05 16.59
CA PHE A 100 5.20 -8.16 15.27
C PHE A 100 6.03 -7.53 14.15
N GLU A 101 6.66 -6.38 14.40
CA GLU A 101 7.56 -5.73 13.45
C GLU A 101 8.81 -6.57 13.18
N ARG A 102 9.37 -7.21 14.23
CA ARG A 102 10.49 -8.14 14.11
C ARG A 102 10.13 -9.34 13.23
N GLN A 103 9.00 -9.99 13.49
CA GLN A 103 8.49 -11.10 12.69
C GLN A 103 8.17 -10.68 11.25
N ASN A 104 7.59 -9.49 11.06
CA ASN A 104 7.36 -8.94 9.73
C ASN A 104 8.66 -8.74 8.95
N LYS A 105 9.69 -8.21 9.61
CA LYS A 105 10.99 -7.98 8.98
C LYS A 105 11.64 -9.30 8.55
N GLU A 106 11.64 -10.32 9.41
CA GLU A 106 12.15 -11.66 9.11
C GLU A 106 11.41 -12.32 7.94
N GLU A 107 10.08 -12.27 7.95
CA GLU A 107 9.26 -12.84 6.89
C GLU A 107 9.43 -12.08 5.57
N ASN A 108 9.50 -10.75 5.60
CA ASN A 108 9.76 -9.94 4.41
C ASN A 108 11.15 -10.24 3.83
N CYS A 109 12.16 -10.45 4.67
CA CYS A 109 13.47 -10.90 4.23
C CYS A 109 13.39 -12.27 3.52
N ARG A 110 12.70 -13.24 4.14
CA ARG A 110 12.50 -14.59 3.58
C ARG A 110 11.82 -14.53 2.22
N ILE A 111 10.72 -13.78 2.12
CA ILE A 111 9.97 -13.58 0.88
C ILE A 111 10.83 -12.92 -0.19
N SER A 112 11.58 -11.88 0.16
CA SER A 112 12.43 -11.16 -0.80
C SER A 112 13.51 -12.07 -1.39
N LYS A 113 14.13 -12.92 -0.56
CA LYS A 113 15.09 -13.95 -1.03
C LYS A 113 14.43 -14.98 -1.94
N MET A 114 13.23 -15.47 -1.60
CA MET A 114 12.50 -16.43 -2.44
C MET A 114 12.13 -15.83 -3.80
N ASN A 115 11.63 -14.59 -3.81
CA ASN A 115 11.27 -13.89 -5.04
C ASN A 115 12.51 -13.64 -5.92
N LEU A 116 13.64 -13.23 -5.32
CA LEU A 116 14.91 -13.08 -6.04
C LEU A 116 15.35 -14.40 -6.69
N LYS A 117 15.27 -15.53 -5.96
CA LYS A 117 15.58 -16.87 -6.52
C LYS A 117 14.64 -17.23 -7.66
N SER A 118 13.33 -17.01 -7.49
CA SER A 118 12.32 -17.32 -8.51
C SER A 118 12.56 -16.55 -9.80
N VAL A 119 12.85 -15.24 -9.69
CA VAL A 119 13.14 -14.39 -10.85
C VAL A 119 14.47 -14.76 -11.50
N GLY A 120 15.50 -15.10 -10.72
CA GLY A 120 16.80 -15.53 -11.24
C GLY A 120 16.72 -16.78 -12.13
N SER A 121 15.77 -17.67 -11.86
CA SER A 121 15.47 -18.85 -12.70
C SER A 121 14.48 -18.60 -13.84
N SER A 122 13.90 -17.40 -13.93
CA SER A 122 12.90 -17.07 -14.96
C SER A 122 13.54 -16.50 -16.24
N ASN A 123 12.86 -16.64 -17.37
CA ASN A 123 13.17 -15.96 -18.64
C ASN A 123 12.22 -14.78 -18.89
N ALA A 124 11.73 -14.15 -17.80
CA ALA A 124 10.82 -13.02 -17.90
C ALA A 124 11.50 -11.86 -18.66
N LYS A 125 10.75 -11.20 -19.56
CA LYS A 125 11.28 -10.06 -20.34
C LYS A 125 11.75 -8.90 -19.47
N ASN A 126 11.16 -8.73 -18.29
CA ASN A 126 11.51 -7.70 -17.30
C ASN A 126 12.37 -8.24 -16.14
N ARG A 127 13.08 -9.35 -16.37
CA ARG A 127 13.87 -10.04 -15.33
C ARG A 127 14.85 -9.10 -14.61
N ASP A 128 15.58 -8.26 -15.34
CA ASP A 128 16.61 -7.40 -14.73
C ASP A 128 16.02 -6.34 -13.79
N ASP A 129 14.87 -5.79 -14.15
CA ASP A 129 14.11 -4.86 -13.29
C ASP A 129 13.59 -5.55 -12.04
N LEU A 130 13.09 -6.78 -12.18
CA LEU A 130 12.63 -7.59 -11.06
C LEU A 130 13.79 -7.98 -10.13
N ILE A 131 14.95 -8.36 -10.68
CA ILE A 131 16.17 -8.64 -9.90
C ILE A 131 16.58 -7.40 -9.12
N ARG A 132 16.64 -6.22 -9.76
CA ARG A 132 16.98 -4.95 -9.10
C ARG A 132 16.02 -4.65 -7.94
N LYS A 133 14.72 -4.81 -8.17
CA LYS A 133 13.70 -4.62 -7.14
C LYS A 133 13.90 -5.56 -5.95
N TYR A 134 14.03 -6.86 -6.18
CA TYR A 134 14.15 -7.82 -5.09
C TYR A 134 15.49 -7.74 -4.35
N ASN A 135 16.57 -7.35 -5.02
CA ASN A 135 17.83 -7.01 -4.35
C ASN A 135 17.66 -5.82 -3.39
N ASN A 136 16.92 -4.78 -3.79
CA ASN A 136 16.60 -3.67 -2.88
C ASN A 136 15.73 -4.12 -1.70
N ASP A 137 14.73 -4.98 -1.94
CA ASP A 137 13.88 -5.53 -0.88
C ASP A 137 14.71 -6.40 0.10
N VAL A 138 15.63 -7.22 -0.40
CA VAL A 138 16.59 -7.99 0.44
C VAL A 138 17.47 -7.05 1.26
N ASN A 139 18.06 -6.02 0.65
CA ASN A 139 18.88 -5.04 1.37
C ASN A 139 18.10 -4.28 2.45
N LYS A 140 16.80 -4.04 2.24
CA LYS A 140 15.94 -3.32 3.18
C LYS A 140 15.50 -4.18 4.35
N TYR A 141 15.12 -5.44 4.12
CA TYR A 141 14.51 -6.28 5.15
C TYR A 141 15.47 -7.29 5.79
N CYS A 142 16.56 -7.68 5.12
CA CYS A 142 17.51 -8.68 5.61
C CYS A 142 18.74 -8.11 6.34
N ARG A 143 18.86 -6.78 6.45
CA ARG A 143 19.88 -6.11 7.26
C ARG A 143 19.41 -5.89 8.68
#